data_AF-A0AA40UY92-F1
#
_entry.id   AF-A0AA40UY92-F1
#
_cell.length_a   1.000
_cell.length_b   1.000
_cell.length_c   1.000
_cell.angle_alpha   90.00
_cell.angle_beta   90.00
_cell.angle_gamma   90.00
#
_symmetry.space_group_name_H-M   'P 1'
#
loop_
_entity.id
_entity.type
_entity.pdbx_description
1 polymer ?
#
loop_
_entity_poly.entity_id
_entity_poly.type
_entity_poly.pdbx_seq_one_letter_code
_entity_poly.pdbx_strand_id
1 'polypeptide(L)' 'MHLDSDKGEWRYLVTQTRAGHRVPPSMQAIAILRERHAPLDLLERLAADSAIFMKPSLKEMSDEAE' A
#
# COMPACT_ATOMS: atom_id res chain seq x y z
N MET A 1 6.91 -4.53 -12.84
CA MET A 1 6.90 -5.74 -11.98
C MET A 1 5.60 -5.73 -11.21
N HIS A 2 4.84 -6.82 -11.21
CA HIS A 2 3.58 -6.95 -10.49
C HIS A 2 3.68 -8.17 -9.57
N LEU A 3 3.49 -7.93 -8.28
CA LEU A 3 3.49 -8.91 -7.21
C LEU A 3 2.05 -9.19 -6.77
N ASP A 4 1.63 -10.45 -6.82
CA ASP A 4 0.38 -10.90 -6.21
C ASP A 4 0.73 -11.79 -5.00
N SER A 5 0.79 -11.17 -3.82
CA SER A 5 1.15 -11.83 -2.55
C SER A 5 0.09 -12.83 -2.05
N ASP A 6 -1.16 -12.66 -2.50
CA ASP A 6 -2.28 -13.54 -2.16
C ASP A 6 -2.22 -14.82 -3.00
N LYS A 7 -1.97 -14.68 -4.30
CA LYS A 7 -1.81 -15.82 -5.22
C LYS A 7 -0.41 -16.44 -5.19
N GLY A 8 0.55 -15.79 -4.54
CA GLY A 8 1.95 -16.23 -4.54
C GLY A 8 2.52 -16.26 -5.95
N GLU A 9 2.34 -15.17 -6.71
CA GLU A 9 2.82 -15.08 -8.09
C GLU A 9 3.59 -13.78 -8.33
N TRP A 10 4.78 -13.88 -8.90
CA TRP A 10 5.55 -12.74 -9.37
C TRP A 10 5.45 -12.66 -10.89
N ARG A 11 5.05 -11.49 -11.40
CA ARG A 11 4.96 -11.24 -12.85
C ARG A 11 5.89 -10.11 -13.25
N TYR A 12 6.73 -10.36 -14.24
CA TYR A 12 7.63 -9.35 -14.79
C TYR A 12 7.74 -9.44 -16.30
N LEU A 13 8.02 -8.30 -16.91
CA LEU A 13 8.29 -8.17 -18.34
C LEU A 13 9.80 -8.06 -18.52
N VAL A 14 10.40 -8.97 -19.28
CA VAL A 14 11.79 -8.81 -19.73
C VAL A 14 11.76 -7.85 -20.90
N THR A 15 12.24 -6.63 -20.70
CA THR A 15 12.14 -5.54 -21.69
C THR A 15 12.93 -5.84 -22.97
N GLN A 16 14.06 -6.54 -22.85
CA GLN A 16 14.90 -6.94 -23.99
C GLN A 16 14.19 -7.90 -24.94
N THR A 17 13.38 -8.82 -24.42
CA THR A 17 12.67 -9.84 -25.21
C THR A 17 11.19 -9.54 -25.36
N ARG A 18 10.68 -8.51 -24.66
CA ARG A 18 9.25 -8.22 -24.45
C ARG A 18 8.43 -9.43 -23.96
N ALA A 19 9.10 -10.40 -23.32
CA ALA A 19 8.47 -11.60 -22.83
C ALA A 19 7.94 -11.39 -21.42
N GLY A 20 6.69 -11.81 -21.18
CA GLY A 20 6.10 -11.88 -19.86
C GLY A 20 6.48 -13.17 -19.16
N HIS A 21 6.95 -13.07 -17.92
CA HIS A 21 7.30 -14.22 -17.08
C HIS A 21 6.43 -14.25 -15.83
N ARG A 22 6.07 -15.46 -15.42
CA ARG A 22 5.43 -15.75 -14.14
C ARG A 22 6.37 -16.65 -13.35
N VAL A 23 6.71 -16.24 -12.15
CA VAL A 23 7.59 -16.99 -11.26
C VAL A 23 6.89 -17.20 -9.93
N PRO A 24 6.78 -18.45 -9.43
CA PRO A 24 6.35 -18.70 -8.07
C PRO A 24 7.49 -18.28 -7.12
N PRO A 25 7.26 -17.31 -6.23
CA PRO A 25 8.24 -16.94 -5.22
C PRO A 25 8.39 -18.06 -4.18
N SER A 26 9.53 -18.09 -3.52
CA SER A 26 9.75 -19.04 -2.43
C SER A 26 8.75 -18.78 -1.29
N MET A 27 8.35 -19.84 -0.59
CA MET A 27 7.46 -19.72 0.59
C MET A 27 8.03 -18.76 1.64
N GLN A 28 9.35 -18.72 1.80
CA GLN A 28 10.02 -17.77 2.68
C GLN A 28 9.82 -16.31 2.24
N ALA A 29 9.94 -16.03 0.93
CA ALA A 29 9.70 -14.68 0.40
C ALA A 29 8.23 -14.25 0.60
N ILE A 30 7.28 -15.16 0.39
CA ILE A 30 5.85 -14.90 0.66
C ILE A 30 5.63 -14.57 2.15
N ALA A 31 6.23 -15.33 3.06
CA ALA A 31 6.09 -15.11 4.50
C ALA A 31 6.61 -13.72 4.92
N ILE A 32 7.82 -13.35 4.46
CA ILE A 32 8.43 -12.04 4.73
C ILE A 32 7.56 -10.90 4.20
N LEU A 33 7.02 -11.04 2.98
CA LEU A 33 6.17 -10.01 2.38
C LEU A 33 4.88 -9.83 3.19
N ARG A 34 4.23 -10.92 3.59
CA ARG A 34 2.99 -10.87 4.40
C ARG A 34 3.24 -10.23 5.77
N GLU A 35 4.34 -10.56 6.42
CA GLU A 35 4.73 -9.95 7.70
C GLU A 35 4.94 -8.44 7.59
N ARG A 36 5.44 -7.94 6.44
CA ARG A 36 5.63 -6.51 6.18
C ARG A 36 4.35 -5.77 5.80
N HIS A 37 3.40 -6.43 5.15
CA HIS A 37 2.14 -5.82 4.74
C HIS A 37 1.25 -5.46 5.95
N ALA A 38 1.19 -6.31 6.99
CA ALA A 38 0.35 -6.04 8.15
C ALA A 38 0.67 -4.71 8.89
N PRO A 39 1.95 -4.36 9.14
CA PRO A 39 2.32 -3.04 9.64
C PRO A 39 1.96 -1.88 8.71
N LEU A 40 2.06 -2.06 7.39
CA LEU A 40 1.74 -1.01 6.41
C LEU A 40 0.23 -0.72 6.41
N ASP A 41 -0.60 -1.76 6.39
CA ASP A 41 -2.05 -1.63 6.46
C ASP A 41 -2.50 -0.95 7.76
N LEU A 42 -1.82 -1.25 8.88
CA LEU A 42 -2.07 -0.59 10.16
C LEU A 42 -1.71 0.90 10.11
N LEU A 43 -0.56 1.24 9.53
CA LEU A 43 -0.14 2.64 9.37
C LEU A 43 -1.12 3.42 8.49
N GLU A 44 -1.60 2.83 7.40
CA GLU A 44 -2.59 3.47 6.52
C GLU A 44 -3.93 3.71 7.25
N ARG A 45 -4.39 2.75 8.05
CA ARG A 45 -5.61 2.89 8.86
C ARG A 45 -5.45 3.98 9.92
N LEU A 46 -4.34 3.99 10.65
CA LEU A 46 -4.06 5.03 11.64
C LEU A 46 -3.94 6.42 11.00
N ALA A 47 -3.33 6.50 9.81
CA ALA A 47 -3.27 7.74 9.05
C ALA A 47 -4.66 8.20 8.59
N ALA A 48 -5.52 7.30 8.12
CA ALA A 48 -6.89 7.61 7.74
C ALA A 48 -7.72 8.11 8.94
N ASP A 49 -7.59 7.46 10.10
CA ASP A 49 -8.25 7.88 11.33
C ASP A 49 -7.75 9.27 11.80
N SER A 50 -6.46 9.55 11.66
CA SER A 50 -5.90 10.87 11.97
C SER A 50 -6.39 11.98 11.03
N ALA A 51 -6.59 11.68 9.73
CA ALA A 51 -7.09 12.62 8.75
C ALA A 51 -8.57 12.98 8.97
N ILE A 52 -9.33 12.10 9.63
CA ILE A 52 -10.70 12.37 10.07
C ILE A 52 -10.69 13.40 11.22
N PHE A 53 -9.68 13.36 12.10
CA PHE A 53 -9.54 14.25 13.26
C PHE A 53 -8.87 15.60 12.91
N MET A 54 -8.00 15.64 11.90
CA MET A 54 -7.22 16.84 11.50
C MET A 54 -7.89 17.71 10.42
N LYS A 55 -9.23 17.65 10.26
CA LYS A 55 -9.96 18.67 9.49
C LYS A 55 -10.36 19.81 10.42
N PRO A 56 -9.61 20.93 10.53
CA PRO A 56 -10.25 22.16 10.95
C PRO A 56 -11.24 22.50 9.84
N SER A 57 -12.52 22.60 10.18
CA SER A 57 -13.52 23.17 9.28
C SER A 57 -13.04 24.58 8.94
N LEU A 58 -12.56 24.77 7.71
CA LEU A 58 -12.13 26.06 7.14
C LEU A 58 -13.22 27.15 7.21
N LYS A 59 -14.44 26.79 7.64
CA LYS A 59 -15.58 27.67 7.83
C LYS A 59 -15.66 28.26 9.25
N GLU A 60 -15.10 27.60 10.26
CA GLU A 60 -15.22 28.02 11.67
C GLU A 60 -14.19 29.08 12.08
N MET A 61 -13.16 29.33 11.26
CA MET A 61 -12.14 30.36 11.52
C MET A 61 -12.44 31.70 10.85
N SER A 62 -13.52 31.80 10.07
CA SER A 62 -13.91 33.05 9.40
C SER A 62 -14.83 33.94 10.25
N ASP A 63 -15.53 33.37 11.24
CA ASP A 63 -16.52 34.10 12.04
C ASP A 63 -15.95 34.71 13.34
N GLU A 64 -14.68 34.42 13.66
CA GLU A 64 -13.97 34.98 14.84
C GLU A 64 -13.04 36.15 14.47
N ALA A 65 -13.17 36.67 13.23
CA ALA A 65 -12.38 37.80 12.73
C ALA A 65 -13.23 39.04 12.38
N GLU A 66 -14.42 39.18 13.00
CA GLU A 66 -15.23 40.41 12.96
C GLU A 66 -15.31 41.10 14.33
#